data_AF-A0A646KSM0-F1
#
_entry.id   AF-A0A646KSM0-F1
#
_cell.length_a   1.000
_cell.length_b   1.000
_cell.length_c   1.000
_cell.angle_alpha   90.00
_cell.angle_beta   90.00
_cell.angle_gamma   90.00
#
_symmetry.space_group_name_H-M   'P 1'
#
loop_
_entity.id
_entity.type
_entity.pdbx_description
1 polymer ?
#
loop_
_entity_poly.entity_id
_entity_poly.type
_entity_poly.pdbx_seq_one_letter_code
_entity_poly.pdbx_strand_id
1 'polypeptide(L)'
;MNPTASVDVARAVEPHEVDKALEWEPRVGEASWWQTRQSRESLVERLLGLFTDPGAGLTRDKTRRRGLGKLLDWLEGQPGETWQDRWMASGVDDAGFEWTDLPL
;
A
#
# COMPACT_ATOMS: atom_id res chain seq x y z
N MET A 1 -54.15 -37.05 -24.72
CA MET A 1 -53.77 -35.66 -25.02
C MET A 1 -54.64 -34.70 -24.22
N ASN A 2 -54.18 -34.33 -23.03
CA ASN A 2 -54.14 -32.98 -22.42
C ASN A 2 -53.66 -33.15 -20.96
N PRO A 3 -53.01 -32.14 -20.36
CA PRO A 3 -51.83 -32.34 -19.54
C PRO A 3 -52.12 -32.22 -18.03
N THR A 4 -51.33 -32.95 -17.25
CA THR A 4 -51.33 -32.94 -15.78
C THR A 4 -50.65 -31.67 -15.26
N ALA A 5 -51.31 -31.01 -14.31
CA ALA A 5 -50.80 -29.91 -13.50
C ALA A 5 -49.61 -30.34 -12.61
N SER A 6 -48.68 -29.42 -12.35
CA SER A 6 -47.74 -29.45 -11.22
C SER A 6 -47.21 -28.02 -11.02
N VAL A 7 -47.86 -27.22 -10.18
CA VAL A 7 -47.50 -26.93 -8.77
C VAL A 7 -46.18 -26.17 -8.67
N ASP A 8 -46.32 -24.84 -8.59
CA ASP A 8 -45.32 -23.91 -8.07
C ASP A 8 -44.97 -24.28 -6.63
N VAL A 9 -43.73 -24.72 -6.40
CA VAL A 9 -43.15 -24.78 -5.06
C VAL A 9 -42.30 -23.53 -4.88
N ALA A 10 -42.91 -22.49 -4.30
CA ALA A 10 -42.18 -21.39 -3.73
C ALA A 10 -41.30 -21.94 -2.59
N ARG A 11 -39.99 -21.99 -2.82
CA ARG A 11 -38.99 -22.35 -1.80
C ARG A 11 -38.93 -21.24 -0.77
N ALA A 12 -39.43 -21.51 0.43
CA ALA A 12 -39.25 -20.62 1.57
C ALA A 12 -37.75 -20.47 1.86
N VAL A 13 -37.27 -19.23 1.92
CA VAL A 13 -35.90 -18.91 2.33
C VAL A 13 -35.93 -18.73 3.84
N GLU A 14 -35.32 -19.66 4.56
CA GLU A 14 -35.11 -19.55 6.01
C GLU A 14 -34.27 -18.30 6.31
N PRO A 15 -34.58 -17.54 7.39
CA PRO A 15 -33.85 -16.34 7.74
C PRO A 15 -32.40 -16.68 8.08
N HIS A 16 -31.47 -16.03 7.40
CA HIS A 16 -30.05 -16.08 7.74
C HIS A 16 -29.85 -15.54 9.15
N GLU A 17 -29.55 -16.42 10.09
CA GLU A 17 -29.06 -16.09 11.42
C GLU A 17 -27.85 -15.16 11.24
N VAL A 18 -27.98 -13.92 11.70
CA VAL A 18 -26.96 -12.88 11.54
C VAL A 18 -25.72 -13.34 12.31
N ASP A 19 -24.77 -13.89 11.58
CA ASP A 19 -23.49 -14.35 12.11
C ASP A 19 -22.80 -13.16 12.79
N LYS A 20 -22.42 -13.37 14.06
CA LYS A 20 -21.94 -12.33 14.96
C LYS A 20 -20.77 -11.59 14.32
N ALA A 21 -20.77 -10.26 14.41
CA ALA A 21 -19.62 -9.44 14.03
C ALA A 21 -18.35 -10.00 14.70
N LEU A 22 -17.47 -10.60 13.89
CA LEU A 22 -16.14 -11.00 14.31
C LEU A 22 -15.42 -9.73 14.75
N GLU A 23 -15.27 -9.55 16.05
CA GLU A 23 -14.42 -8.52 16.63
C GLU A 23 -12.99 -8.86 16.24
N TRP A 24 -12.50 -8.18 15.20
CA TRP A 24 -11.18 -8.44 14.64
C TRP A 24 -10.15 -7.74 15.51
N GLU A 25 -9.46 -8.50 16.36
CA GLU A 25 -8.33 -7.98 17.13
C GLU A 25 -7.31 -7.32 16.17
N PRO A 26 -6.96 -6.04 16.38
CA PRO A 26 -5.99 -5.34 15.54
C PRO A 26 -4.69 -6.13 15.52
N ARG A 27 -4.18 -6.45 14.33
CA ARG A 27 -2.88 -7.11 14.23
C ARG A 27 -1.83 -6.17 14.82
N VAL A 28 -1.02 -6.69 15.74
CA VAL A 28 0.15 -5.96 16.23
C VAL A 28 1.09 -5.74 15.04
N GLY A 29 1.25 -4.48 14.63
CA GLY A 29 2.18 -4.12 13.57
C GLY A 29 3.62 -4.34 14.04
N GLU A 30 4.46 -4.90 13.17
CA GLU A 30 5.89 -4.96 13.46
C GLU A 30 6.42 -3.53 13.64
N ALA A 31 7.16 -3.30 14.73
CA ALA A 31 7.69 -1.97 15.05
C ALA A 31 8.62 -1.43 13.94
N SER A 32 9.34 -2.31 13.24
CA SER A 32 10.19 -1.93 12.11
C SER A 32 10.54 -3.16 11.27
N TRP A 33 10.63 -2.97 9.95
CA TRP A 33 10.96 -4.03 9.00
C TRP A 33 12.43 -3.89 8.58
N TRP A 34 13.15 -4.98 8.32
CA TRP A 34 14.58 -4.87 7.93
C TRP A 34 14.76 -4.07 6.63
N GLN A 35 13.75 -4.03 5.75
CA GLN A 35 13.77 -3.24 4.52
C GLN A 35 13.93 -1.74 4.78
N THR A 36 13.45 -1.23 5.93
CA THR A 36 13.54 0.19 6.30
C THR A 36 14.93 0.53 6.84
N ARG A 37 15.78 -0.46 7.11
CA ARG A 37 17.18 -0.31 7.52
C ARG A 37 18.18 -0.41 6.37
N GLN A 38 17.72 -0.63 5.15
CA GLN A 38 18.62 -0.74 3.99
C GLN A 38 19.37 0.56 3.74
N SER A 39 20.60 0.45 3.23
CA SER A 39 21.31 1.63 2.74
C SER A 39 20.56 2.30 1.60
N ARG A 40 20.86 3.57 1.36
CA ARG A 40 20.31 4.34 0.25
C ARG A 40 20.52 3.63 -1.08
N GLU A 41 21.71 3.10 -1.32
CA GLU A 41 22.09 2.44 -2.57
C GLU A 41 21.26 1.18 -2.81
N SER A 42 21.16 0.30 -1.80
CA SER A 42 20.36 -0.93 -1.89
C SER A 42 18.88 -0.63 -2.09
N LEU A 43 18.37 0.43 -1.45
CA LEU A 43 16.99 0.86 -1.62
C LEU A 43 16.74 1.40 -3.03
N VAL A 44 17.63 2.25 -3.54
CA VAL A 44 17.55 2.79 -4.91
C VAL A 44 17.60 1.67 -5.95
N GLU A 45 18.54 0.76 -5.84
CA GLU A 45 18.67 -0.38 -6.74
C GLU A 45 17.38 -1.22 -6.77
N ARG A 46 16.87 -1.58 -5.58
CA ARG A 46 15.64 -2.36 -5.45
C ARG A 46 14.43 -1.64 -6.05
N LEU A 47 14.19 -0.39 -5.66
CA LEU A 47 13.00 0.35 -6.08
C LEU A 47 13.03 0.66 -7.58
N LEU A 48 14.19 1.02 -8.12
CA LEU A 48 14.31 1.22 -9.56
C LEU A 48 14.17 -0.10 -10.33
N GLY A 49 14.69 -1.21 -9.81
CA GLY A 49 14.48 -2.53 -10.41
C GLY A 49 13.00 -2.94 -10.47
N LEU A 50 12.18 -2.51 -9.51
CA LEU A 50 10.74 -2.80 -9.47
C LEU A 50 9.91 -1.85 -10.33
N PHE A 51 10.30 -0.58 -10.39
CA PHE A 51 9.48 0.48 -10.99
C PHE A 51 10.00 0.99 -12.33
N THR A 52 11.21 0.63 -12.76
CA THR A 52 11.69 0.92 -14.11
C THR A 52 11.55 -0.32 -14.97
N ASP A 53 11.13 -0.11 -16.21
CA ASP A 53 11.00 -1.19 -17.19
C ASP A 53 11.94 -0.82 -18.33
N PRO A 54 12.94 -1.65 -18.68
CA PRO A 54 13.83 -1.40 -19.81
C PRO A 54 13.08 -1.16 -21.13
N GLY A 55 11.85 -1.67 -21.27
CA GLY A 55 10.97 -1.45 -22.42
C GLY A 55 10.05 -0.23 -22.32
N ALA A 56 9.94 0.39 -21.14
CA ALA A 56 9.21 1.64 -20.97
C ALA A 56 10.05 2.83 -21.45
N GLY A 57 9.39 3.83 -22.03
CA GLY A 57 10.07 4.98 -22.64
C GLY A 57 11.08 5.65 -21.69
N LEU A 58 12.28 5.91 -22.23
CA LEU A 58 13.47 6.41 -21.52
C LEU A 58 13.20 7.64 -20.61
N THR A 59 12.21 8.47 -20.97
CA THR A 59 11.80 9.64 -20.21
C THR A 59 11.17 9.28 -18.86
N ARG A 60 10.32 8.24 -18.82
CA ARG A 60 9.62 7.83 -17.59
C ARG A 60 10.61 7.36 -16.53
N ASP A 61 11.62 6.59 -16.95
CA ASP A 61 12.67 6.10 -16.08
C ASP A 61 13.55 7.22 -15.54
N LYS A 62 13.91 8.20 -16.37
CA LYS A 62 14.65 9.39 -15.92
C LYS A 62 13.88 10.17 -14.87
N THR A 63 12.57 10.35 -15.04
CA THR A 63 11.70 11.01 -14.05
C THR A 63 11.64 10.22 -12.74
N ARG A 64 11.45 8.90 -12.80
CA ARG A 64 11.43 8.04 -11.60
C ARG A 64 12.75 8.07 -10.83
N ARG A 65 13.89 8.01 -11.53
CA ARG A 65 15.22 8.12 -10.92
C ARG A 65 15.43 9.46 -10.22
N ARG A 66 15.07 10.57 -10.87
CA ARG A 66 15.18 11.91 -10.27
C ARG A 66 14.24 12.08 -9.07
N GLY A 67 12.98 11.67 -9.20
CA GLY A 67 11.99 11.77 -8.13
C GLY A 67 12.40 10.96 -6.90
N LEU A 68 12.83 9.72 -7.10
CA LEU A 68 13.33 8.88 -6.01
C LEU A 68 14.56 9.49 -5.33
N GLY A 69 15.51 9.99 -6.11
CA GLY A 69 16.70 10.65 -5.55
C GLY A 69 16.34 11.84 -4.65
N LYS A 70 15.48 12.74 -5.14
CA LYS A 70 15.02 13.90 -4.36
C LYS A 70 14.30 13.49 -3.07
N LEU A 71 13.40 12.51 -3.15
CA LEU A 71 12.68 12.01 -1.98
C LEU A 71 13.64 11.46 -0.91
N LEU A 72 14.63 10.67 -1.34
CA LEU A 72 15.59 10.07 -0.41
C LEU A 72 16.57 11.11 0.16
N ASP A 73 16.99 12.11 -0.64
CA ASP A 73 17.79 13.25 -0.14
C ASP A 73 17.04 13.99 0.96
N TRP A 74 15.76 14.24 0.75
CA TRP A 74 14.92 14.90 1.73
C TRP A 74 14.71 14.06 3.01
N LEU A 75 14.41 12.77 2.86
CA LEU A 75 14.27 11.84 4.00
C LEU A 75 15.59 11.67 4.78
N GLU A 76 16.75 11.82 4.11
CA GLU A 76 18.05 11.79 4.78
C GLU A 76 18.26 12.96 5.76
N GLY A 77 17.57 14.08 5.54
CA GLY A 77 17.57 15.23 6.45
C GLY A 77 16.67 15.06 7.68
N GLN A 78 15.78 14.06 7.68
CA GLN A 78 14.85 13.82 8.79
C GLN A 78 15.52 13.03 9.92
N PRO A 79 15.14 13.27 11.19
CA PRO A 79 15.70 12.50 12.30
C PRO A 79 15.21 11.05 12.25
N GLY A 80 16.07 10.11 12.66
CA GLY A 80 15.74 8.69 12.71
C GLY A 80 16.85 7.79 12.20
N GLU A 81 16.82 6.53 12.63
CA GLU A 81 17.82 5.53 12.23
C GLU A 81 17.37 4.74 11.00
N THR A 82 16.06 4.57 10.81
CA THR A 82 15.49 3.85 9.67
C THR A 82 14.74 4.79 8.73
N TRP A 83 14.52 4.35 7.48
CA TRP A 83 13.66 5.06 6.53
C TRP A 83 12.22 5.23 7.04
N GLN A 84 11.74 4.30 7.86
CA GLN A 84 10.42 4.42 8.49
C GLN A 84 10.41 5.53 9.55
N ASP A 85 11.44 5.60 10.41
CA ASP A 85 11.53 6.68 11.40
C ASP A 85 11.60 8.04 10.72
N ARG A 86 12.42 8.15 9.66
CA ARG A 86 12.56 9.36 8.84
C ARG A 86 11.26 9.76 8.17
N TRP A 87 10.50 8.79 7.67
CA TRP A 87 9.16 9.01 7.11
C TRP A 87 8.17 9.51 8.16
N MET A 88 8.10 8.88 9.33
CA MET A 88 7.22 9.32 10.42
C MET A 88 7.61 10.72 10.93
N ALA A 89 8.90 10.97 11.11
CA ALA A 89 9.41 12.26 11.58
C ALA A 89 9.20 13.42 10.60
N SER A 90 9.06 13.11 9.30
CA SER A 90 8.79 14.11 8.26
C SER A 90 7.38 14.68 8.32
N GLY A 91 6.46 14.07 9.07
CA GLY A 91 5.05 14.46 9.10
C GLY A 91 4.24 13.99 7.89
N VAL A 92 4.83 13.17 7.00
CA VAL A 92 4.12 12.61 5.84
C VAL A 92 2.94 11.75 6.26
N ASP A 93 3.10 10.95 7.31
CA ASP A 93 2.02 10.09 7.80
C ASP A 93 0.80 10.91 8.25
N ASP A 94 1.05 12.04 8.91
CA ASP A 94 0.01 12.98 9.35
C ASP A 94 -0.62 13.75 8.17
N ALA A 95 0.18 14.10 7.15
CA ALA A 95 -0.29 14.83 5.97
C ALA A 95 -1.21 13.98 5.07
N GLY A 96 -1.12 12.64 5.16
CA GLY A 96 -1.96 11.73 4.39
C GLY A 96 -1.83 11.96 2.88
N PHE A 97 -2.93 12.26 2.19
CA PHE A 97 -2.92 12.44 0.73
C PHE A 97 -2.10 13.66 0.28
N GLU A 98 -1.99 14.70 1.11
CA GLU A 98 -1.34 15.97 0.78
C GLU A 98 0.17 15.94 1.05
N TRP A 99 0.76 14.78 1.34
CA TRP A 99 2.17 14.69 1.69
C TRP A 99 3.12 15.20 0.61
N THR A 100 2.69 15.20 -0.65
CA THR A 100 3.48 15.73 -1.77
C THR A 100 3.65 17.24 -1.73
N ASP A 101 2.85 17.93 -0.92
CA ASP A 101 2.91 19.38 -0.73
C ASP A 101 3.87 19.78 0.40
N LEU A 102 4.41 18.80 1.13
CA LEU A 102 5.45 19.06 2.12
C LEU A 102 6.72 19.57 1.43
N PRO A 103 7.48 20.48 2.07
CA PRO A 103 8.69 21.03 1.48
C PRO A 103 9.76 19.94 1.37
N LEU A 104 10.00 19.47 0.14
CA LEU A 104 11.12 18.59 -0.25
C LEU A 104 12.44 19.36 -0.44
#